data_AF-U6SSQ0-F1
#
_entry.id   AF-U6SSQ0-F1
#
_cell.length_a   1.000
_cell.length_b   1.000
_cell.length_c   1.000
_cell.angle_alpha   90.00
_cell.angle_beta   90.00
_cell.angle_gamma   90.00
#
_symmetry.space_group_name_H-M   'P 1'
#
loop_
_entity.id
_entity.type
_entity.pdbx_description
1 polymer ?
#
loop_
_entity_poly.entity_id
_entity_poly.type
_entity_poly.pdbx_seq_one_letter_code
_entity_poly.pdbx_strand_id
1 'polypeptide(L)'
;MDKEQAISLCEDLLRNEEEVSEVTYLYLSWNMKQNYETKTFEWLLANATLLASLQEQAAADEIFIDMLKKMKSYQDAVKLMKDPGEVREFNRFTNVVPLFS
;
A
#
# COMPACT_ATOMS: atom_id res chain seq x y z
N MET A 1 8.13 9.92 8.54
CA MET A 1 8.88 8.87 7.85
C MET A 1 9.21 9.35 6.45
N ASP A 2 10.42 9.13 5.96
CA ASP A 2 10.75 9.48 4.58
C ASP A 2 10.39 8.34 3.60
N LYS A 3 10.44 8.65 2.29
CA LYS A 3 10.04 7.72 1.24
C LYS A 3 10.99 6.52 1.14
N GLU A 4 12.29 6.71 1.36
CA GLU A 4 13.29 5.66 1.24
C GLU A 4 13.10 4.59 2.34
N GLN A 5 12.84 5.04 3.57
CA GLN A 5 12.51 4.14 4.68
C GLN A 5 11.24 3.33 4.38
N ALA A 6 10.19 3.97 3.85
CA ALA A 6 8.94 3.28 3.51
C ALA A 6 9.14 2.23 2.41
N ILE A 7 9.95 2.55 1.39
CA ILE A 7 10.31 1.61 0.32
C ILE A 7 11.05 0.40 0.89
N SER A 8 12.05 0.63 1.75
CA SER A 8 12.79 -0.48 2.40
C SER A 8 11.84 -1.41 3.15
N LEU A 9 10.88 -0.87 3.92
CA LEU A 9 9.88 -1.67 4.63
C LEU A 9 9.00 -2.48 3.68
N CYS A 10 8.58 -1.88 2.55
CA CYS A 10 7.82 -2.59 1.53
C CYS A 10 8.61 -3.72 0.88
N GLU A 11 9.89 -3.50 0.57
CA GLU A 11 10.76 -4.52 0.00
C GLU A 11 11.01 -5.67 0.97
N ASP A 12 11.18 -5.37 2.26
CA ASP A 12 11.32 -6.39 3.30
C ASP A 12 10.05 -7.25 3.42
N LEU A 13 8.86 -6.63 3.38
CA LEU A 13 7.58 -7.36 3.36
C LEU A 13 7.41 -8.21 2.09
N LEU A 14 7.89 -7.74 0.93
CA LEU A 14 7.86 -8.52 -0.31
C LEU A 14 8.79 -9.74 -0.27
N ARG A 15 9.90 -9.67 0.48
CA ARG A 15 10.81 -10.82 0.67
C ARG A 15 10.23 -11.87 1.63
N ASN A 16 9.33 -11.45 2.52
CA ASN A 16 8.69 -12.29 3.53
C ASN A 16 7.19 -12.46 3.21
N GLU A 17 6.87 -13.12 2.09
CA GLU A 17 5.50 -13.20 1.54
C GLU A 17 4.45 -13.73 2.55
N GLU A 18 4.87 -14.57 3.51
CA GLU A 18 4.00 -15.13 4.56
C GLU A 18 3.52 -14.09 5.59
N GLU A 19 4.13 -12.91 5.66
CA GLU A 19 3.78 -11.87 6.64
C GLU A 19 2.61 -10.97 6.21
N VAL A 20 2.21 -11.05 4.95
CA VAL A 20 1.19 -10.18 4.37
C VAL A 20 0.13 -10.98 3.64
N SER A 21 -1.07 -10.41 3.48
CA SER A 21 -2.10 -11.03 2.67
C SER A 21 -1.69 -11.04 1.19
N GLU A 22 -2.24 -11.96 0.40
CA GLU A 22 -2.02 -12.02 -1.05
C GLU A 22 -2.34 -10.67 -1.73
N VAL A 23 -3.42 -9.99 -1.31
CA VAL A 23 -3.75 -8.68 -1.87
C VAL A 23 -2.74 -7.60 -1.49
N THR A 24 -2.24 -7.61 -0.25
CA THR A 24 -1.18 -6.69 0.16
C THR A 24 0.07 -6.93 -0.66
N TYR A 25 0.45 -8.20 -0.88
CA TYR A 25 1.57 -8.56 -1.74
C TYR A 25 1.40 -8.04 -3.17
N LEU A 26 0.22 -8.22 -3.78
CA LEU A 26 -0.08 -7.69 -5.11
C LEU A 26 0.00 -6.17 -5.17
N TYR A 27 -0.54 -5.48 -4.15
CA TYR A 27 -0.46 -4.03 -4.04
C TYR A 27 0.99 -3.54 -3.94
N LEU A 28 1.82 -4.19 -3.11
CA LEU A 28 3.23 -3.85 -2.94
C LEU A 28 4.02 -4.11 -4.23
N SER A 29 3.80 -5.25 -4.88
CA SER A 29 4.43 -5.63 -6.14
C SER A 29 4.08 -4.66 -7.26
N TRP A 30 2.82 -4.22 -7.32
CA TRP A 30 2.37 -3.20 -8.27
C TRP A 30 3.08 -1.86 -8.01
N ASN A 31 3.14 -1.40 -6.77
CA ASN A 31 3.85 -0.16 -6.42
C ASN A 31 5.34 -0.22 -6.75
N MET A 32 5.99 -1.35 -6.47
CA MET A 32 7.39 -1.58 -6.84
C MET A 32 7.59 -1.43 -8.35
N LYS A 33 6.68 -1.98 -9.17
CA LYS A 33 6.72 -1.81 -10.64
C LYS A 33 6.55 -0.36 -11.10
N GLN A 34 5.87 0.47 -10.30
CA GLN A 34 5.70 1.91 -10.52
C GLN A 34 6.80 2.74 -9.82
N ASN A 35 7.91 2.13 -9.37
CA ASN A 35 8.97 2.80 -8.61
C ASN A 35 8.46 3.55 -7.37
N TYR A 36 7.36 3.10 -6.78
CA TYR A 36 6.69 3.75 -5.64
C TYR A 36 6.32 5.21 -5.89
N GLU A 37 5.98 5.56 -7.14
CA GLU A 37 5.54 6.91 -7.54
C GLU A 37 4.01 7.03 -7.68
N THR A 38 3.27 6.09 -7.08
CA THR A 38 1.81 6.14 -7.09
C THR A 38 1.31 7.14 -6.05
N LYS A 39 0.23 7.85 -6.37
CA LYS A 39 -0.49 8.74 -5.46
C LYS A 39 -1.01 7.99 -4.25
N THR A 40 -1.46 6.75 -4.44
CA THR A 40 -1.93 5.91 -3.33
C THR A 40 -0.80 5.62 -2.33
N PHE A 41 0.42 5.39 -2.81
CA PHE A 41 1.59 5.20 -1.94
C PHE A 41 1.97 6.48 -1.19
N GLU A 42 2.03 7.62 -1.90
CA GLU A 42 2.27 8.92 -1.27
C GLU A 42 1.24 9.25 -0.20
N TRP A 43 -0.04 8.95 -0.46
CA TRP A 43 -1.13 9.13 0.49
C TRP A 43 -0.98 8.26 1.74
N LEU A 44 -0.59 6.98 1.56
CA LEU A 44 -0.31 6.08 2.67
C LEU A 44 0.83 6.59 3.56
N LEU A 45 1.94 7.03 2.94
CA LEU A 45 3.09 7.60 3.64
C LEU A 45 2.72 8.86 4.43
N ALA A 46 1.99 9.77 3.78
CA ALA A 46 1.54 11.02 4.40
C ALA A 46 0.61 10.74 5.60
N ASN A 47 -0.32 9.80 5.46
CA ASN A 47 -1.22 9.44 6.55
C ASN A 47 -0.54 8.74 7.71
N ALA A 48 0.38 7.81 7.44
CA ALA A 48 1.13 7.16 8.50
C ALA A 48 1.93 8.19 9.30
N THR A 49 2.59 9.12 8.61
CA THR A 49 3.33 10.22 9.26
C THR A 49 2.42 11.15 10.04
N LEU A 50 1.24 11.50 9.50
CA LEU A 50 0.27 12.33 10.19
C LEU A 50 -0.28 11.64 11.44
N LEU A 51 -0.68 10.37 11.33
CA LEU A 51 -1.21 9.61 12.46
C LEU A 51 -0.15 9.43 13.57
N ALA A 52 1.10 9.19 13.20
CA ALA A 52 2.21 9.15 14.16
C ALA A 52 2.39 10.48 14.89
N SER A 53 2.24 11.61 14.18
CA SER A 53 2.33 12.93 14.81
C SER A 53 1.19 13.23 15.79
N LEU A 54 0.05 12.54 15.63
CA LEU A 54 -1.12 12.67 16.51
C LEU A 54 -1.11 11.68 17.67
N GLN A 55 -0.46 10.52 17.50
CA GLN A 55 -0.38 9.45 18.49
C GLN A 55 1.00 9.47 19.13
N GLU A 56 1.12 10.06 20.31
CA GLU A 56 2.41 10.27 21.01
C GLU A 56 3.27 9.01 21.22
N GLN A 57 2.72 7.81 21.03
CA GLN A 57 3.37 6.53 21.34
C GLN A 57 3.63 5.61 20.13
N ALA A 58 3.10 5.92 18.94
CA ALA A 58 3.18 5.03 17.79
C ALA A 58 4.13 5.59 16.73
N ALA A 59 5.13 4.80 16.34
CA ALA A 59 6.09 5.21 15.32
C ALA A 59 5.46 5.14 13.92
N ALA A 60 5.90 6.00 13.01
CA ALA A 60 5.29 6.13 11.68
C ALA A 60 5.46 4.89 10.80
N ASP A 61 6.54 4.16 10.98
CA ASP A 61 6.80 2.85 10.37
C ASP A 61 5.83 1.79 10.88
N GLU A 62 5.60 1.70 12.19
CA GLU A 62 4.62 0.77 12.78
C GLU A 62 3.22 1.03 12.22
N ILE A 63 2.78 2.28 12.20
CA ILE A 63 1.46 2.67 11.65
C ILE A 63 1.38 2.31 10.17
N PHE A 64 2.44 2.57 9.40
CA PHE A 64 2.46 2.28 7.97
C PHE A 64 2.33 0.79 7.69
N ILE A 65 3.09 -0.05 8.40
CA ILE A 65 2.98 -1.52 8.30
C ILE A 65 1.58 -1.98 8.69
N ASP A 66 1.00 -1.41 9.75
CA ASP A 66 -0.36 -1.71 10.19
C ASP A 66 -1.41 -1.38 9.12
N MET A 67 -1.26 -0.24 8.43
CA MET A 67 -2.14 0.13 7.33
C MET A 67 -2.07 -0.88 6.17
N LEU A 68 -0.87 -1.37 5.84
CA LEU A 68 -0.66 -2.40 4.82
C LEU A 68 -1.24 -3.76 5.24
N LYS A 69 -1.04 -4.17 6.49
CA LYS A 69 -1.55 -5.45 7.04
C LYS A 69 -3.07 -5.47 7.23
N LYS A 70 -3.71 -4.29 7.32
CA LYS A 70 -5.18 -4.17 7.34
C LYS A 70 -5.84 -4.44 6.00
N MET A 71 -5.09 -4.42 4.90
CA MET A 71 -5.59 -4.77 3.57
C MET A 71 -5.74 -6.30 3.47
N LYS A 72 -6.98 -6.78 3.39
CA LYS A 72 -7.28 -8.23 3.39
C LYS A 72 -8.04 -8.70 2.16
N SER A 73 -8.66 -7.78 1.44
CA SER A 73 -9.41 -8.07 0.21
C SER A 73 -9.01 -7.13 -0.94
N TYR A 74 -9.30 -7.56 -2.16
CA TYR A 74 -9.14 -6.72 -3.36
C TYR A 74 -9.82 -5.35 -3.21
N GLN A 75 -11.00 -5.33 -2.61
CA GLN A 75 -11.76 -4.11 -2.39
C GLN A 75 -11.05 -3.15 -1.44
N ASP A 76 -10.27 -3.65 -0.47
CA ASP A 76 -9.50 -2.80 0.43
C ASP A 76 -8.38 -2.09 -0.33
N ALA A 77 -7.68 -2.79 -1.23
CA ALA A 77 -6.67 -2.19 -2.11
C ALA A 77 -7.28 -1.09 -2.99
N VAL A 78 -8.40 -1.40 -3.65
CA VAL A 78 -9.10 -0.43 -4.52
C VAL A 78 -9.63 0.76 -3.73
N LYS A 79 -10.10 0.58 -2.48
CA LYS A 79 -10.57 1.68 -1.62
C LYS A 79 -9.46 2.65 -1.25
N LEU A 80 -8.21 2.20 -1.16
CA LEU A 80 -7.05 3.07 -0.95
C LEU A 80 -6.76 3.91 -2.18
N MET A 81 -7.00 3.36 -3.37
CA MET A 81 -6.79 4.03 -4.65
C MET A 81 -7.89 5.05 -4.92
N LYS A 82 -7.58 6.34 -4.69
CA LYS A 82 -8.50 7.45 -4.96
C LYS A 82 -8.46 7.92 -6.41
N ASP A 83 -7.40 7.59 -7.15
CA ASP A 83 -7.28 7.90 -8.56
C ASP A 83 -7.85 6.77 -9.42
N PRO A 84 -8.90 7.02 -10.22
CA PRO A 84 -9.44 6.02 -11.15
C PRO A 84 -8.40 5.50 -12.16
N GLY A 85 -7.35 6.29 -12.46
CA GLY A 85 -6.21 5.85 -13.26
C GLY A 85 -5.48 4.66 -12.63
N GLU A 86 -5.11 4.80 -11.36
CA GLU A 86 -4.41 3.78 -10.58
C GLU A 86 -5.25 2.52 -10.40
N VAL A 87 -6.57 2.66 -10.20
CA VAL A 87 -7.48 1.51 -10.15
C VAL A 87 -7.44 0.70 -11.46
N ARG A 88 -7.46 1.38 -12.62
CA ARG A 88 -7.38 0.70 -13.92
C ARG A 88 -6.03 0.02 -14.13
N GLU A 89 -4.94 0.66 -13.73
CA GLU A 89 -3.60 0.09 -13.83
C GLU A 89 -3.41 -1.12 -12.91
N PHE A 90 -3.96 -1.05 -11.69
CA PHE A 90 -3.94 -2.15 -10.74
C PHE A 90 -4.82 -3.33 -11.20
N ASN A 91 -6.03 -3.07 -11.71
CA ASN A 91 -6.87 -4.08 -12.34
C ASN A 91 -6.11 -4.79 -13.48
N ARG A 92 -5.42 -4.02 -14.33
CA ARG A 92 -4.60 -4.56 -15.43
C ARG A 92 -3.42 -5.38 -14.91
N PHE A 93 -2.76 -4.93 -13.84
CA PHE A 93 -1.63 -5.63 -13.24
C PHE A 93 -2.05 -6.99 -12.65
N THR A 94 -3.19 -7.02 -11.97
CA THR A 94 -3.73 -8.23 -11.32
C THR A 94 -4.53 -9.14 -12.26
N ASN A 95 -4.75 -8.71 -13.51
CA ASN A 95 -5.66 -9.36 -14.48
C ASN A 95 -7.09 -9.54 -13.94
N VAL A 96 -7.50 -8.69 -13.00
CA VAL A 96 -8.86 -8.70 -12.46
C VAL A 96 -9.77 -7.91 -13.39
N VAL A 97 -10.80 -8.58 -13.90
CA VAL A 97 -11.90 -7.91 -14.62
C VAL A 97 -12.97 -7.55 -13.60
N PRO A 98 -13.19 -6.26 -13.30
CA PRO A 98 -14.26 -5.87 -12.39
C PRO A 98 -15.60 -6.29 -12.99
N LEU A 99 -16.34 -7.12 -12.25
CA LEU A 99 -17.64 -7.64 -12.70
C LEU A 99 -18.75 -6.58 -12.64
N PHE A 100 -18.51 -5.45 -11.96
CA PHE A 100 -19.43 -4.31 -11.87
C PHE A 100 -18.62 -3.01 -11.91
N SER A 101 -19.00 -2.11 -12.83
CA SER A 101 -18.42 -0.77 -13.05
C SER A 101 -19.36 0.33 -12.57
#